data_AF-A0A838H417-F1
#
_entry.id   AF-A0A838H417-F1
#
_cell.length_a   1.000
_cell.length_b   1.000
_cell.length_c   1.000
_cell.angle_alpha   90.00
_cell.angle_beta   90.00
_cell.angle_gamma   90.00
#
_symmetry.space_group_name_H-M   'P 1'
#
loop_
_entity.id
_entity.type
_entity.pdbx_description
1 polymer ?
#
loop_
_entity_poly.entity_id
_entity_poly.type
_entity_poly.pdbx_seq_one_letter_code
_entity_poly.pdbx_strand_id
1 'polypeptide(L)'
;MLVIAAPGQGAQAPGFLAPWLDEPHFTDRLNWLSAVGGLDLAHYGTVADAETIRDTAVAQPLLVASSMLAALSLFPHPADAFGRIGGVAGHSVGEIAAAAGAGVISAEQAMVFVRERGRAMASASAARATGMTAVLGGDRDEVLQSLERHGLTAANDNGAGQLVAAGTLEQLQRLGDEPPTKARLVPLSVAGAFHTEHMLPAVDVLARLARAVSTRDTRTRLISNRDGQVVHSGQEVLRRLVEQVSTPVRWDLCMQTMADLGVTGLLEMPPAGTLTGIAKRQLKGVETFALKTPDQLDDARDFVERHGDASPMDSTPTWRMLVSPAKGTFARADDIPQGVLLVPGGTVGAVTNLRGSTSVLAPYGGTIVEWFVEDGDLVSPGQPLVRLHPESE
;
A
#
# COMPACT_ATOMS: atom_id res chain seq x y z
N MET A 1 18.25 1.53 0.25
CA MET A 1 16.96 0.83 0.07
C MET A 1 15.81 1.68 0.63
N LEU A 2 14.80 1.95 -0.19
CA LEU A 2 13.59 2.69 0.19
C LEU A 2 12.45 1.73 0.54
N VAL A 3 11.70 2.04 1.61
CA VAL A 3 10.40 1.40 1.91
C VAL A 3 9.28 2.45 1.88
N ILE A 4 8.19 2.12 1.19
CA ILE A 4 6.94 2.89 1.26
C ILE A 4 6.02 2.30 2.32
N ALA A 5 5.52 3.13 3.22
CA ALA A 5 4.64 2.72 4.31
C ALA A 5 3.26 3.39 4.21
N ALA A 6 2.19 2.60 4.28
CA ALA A 6 0.82 3.11 4.35
C ALA A 6 0.32 3.16 5.82
N PRO A 7 -0.25 4.29 6.29
CA PRO A 7 -0.69 4.46 7.67
C PRO A 7 -1.93 3.64 8.01
N GLY A 8 -2.14 3.45 9.32
CA GLY A 8 -3.32 2.82 9.89
C GLY A 8 -4.40 3.80 10.33
N GLN A 9 -5.48 3.28 10.92
CA GLN A 9 -6.56 4.10 11.50
C GLN A 9 -6.04 4.95 12.66
N GLY A 10 -6.50 6.19 12.73
CA GLY A 10 -6.05 7.22 13.68
C GLY A 10 -5.13 8.27 13.05
N ALA A 11 -4.66 8.04 11.82
CA ALA A 11 -3.87 9.00 11.07
C ALA A 11 -4.71 10.08 10.34
N GLN A 12 -5.99 9.79 10.06
CA GLN A 12 -6.88 10.70 9.36
C GLN A 12 -7.22 11.94 10.19
N ALA A 13 -7.28 13.10 9.52
CA ALA A 13 -7.66 14.37 10.08
C ALA A 13 -8.67 15.08 9.16
N PRO A 14 -9.59 15.91 9.66
CA PRO A 14 -10.54 16.63 8.81
C PRO A 14 -9.83 17.44 7.72
N GLY A 15 -10.34 17.37 6.49
CA GLY A 15 -9.83 18.17 5.38
C GLY A 15 -8.53 17.69 4.75
N PHE A 16 -7.94 16.55 5.19
CA PHE A 16 -6.60 16.17 4.74
C PHE A 16 -6.48 15.86 3.23
N LEU A 17 -7.59 15.52 2.56
CA LEU A 17 -7.61 15.33 1.11
C LEU A 17 -7.87 16.62 0.32
N ALA A 18 -8.21 17.74 0.97
CA ALA A 18 -8.57 18.97 0.26
C ALA A 18 -7.47 19.45 -0.71
N PRO A 19 -6.18 19.50 -0.32
CA PRO A 19 -5.12 19.90 -1.24
C PRO A 19 -4.93 18.92 -2.41
N TRP A 20 -5.29 17.65 -2.23
CA TRP A 20 -5.12 16.61 -3.24
C TRP A 20 -6.17 16.68 -4.36
N LEU A 21 -7.29 17.37 -4.17
CA LEU A 21 -8.32 17.48 -5.21
C LEU A 21 -7.87 18.29 -6.43
N ASP A 22 -6.87 19.17 -6.25
CA ASP A 22 -6.27 19.98 -7.31
C ASP A 22 -5.24 19.21 -8.15
N GLU A 23 -4.81 18.02 -7.71
CA GLU A 23 -3.85 17.19 -8.45
C GLU A 23 -4.48 16.60 -9.73
N PRO A 24 -3.76 16.61 -10.86
CA PRO A 24 -4.24 16.04 -12.11
C PRO A 24 -4.73 14.60 -11.94
N HIS A 25 -5.95 14.33 -12.42
CA HIS A 25 -6.63 13.04 -12.37
C HIS A 25 -6.95 12.50 -10.96
N PHE A 26 -6.57 13.18 -9.88
CA PHE A 26 -6.82 12.71 -8.52
C PHE A 26 -8.32 12.62 -8.24
N THR A 27 -9.05 13.69 -8.56
CA THR A 27 -10.52 13.77 -8.38
C THR A 27 -11.26 12.70 -9.19
N ASP A 28 -10.89 12.48 -10.45
CA ASP A 28 -11.54 11.45 -11.29
C ASP A 28 -11.34 10.05 -10.72
N ARG A 29 -10.12 9.74 -10.27
CA ARG A 29 -9.81 8.44 -9.65
C ARG A 29 -10.46 8.30 -8.28
N LEU A 30 -10.52 9.37 -7.49
CA LEU A 30 -11.22 9.40 -6.21
C LEU A 30 -12.71 9.12 -6.39
N ASN A 31 -13.34 9.70 -7.40
CA ASN A 31 -14.73 9.44 -7.75
C ASN A 31 -14.95 7.98 -8.18
N TRP A 32 -14.03 7.41 -8.96
CA TRP A 32 -14.07 5.98 -9.31
C TRP A 32 -13.98 5.08 -8.07
N LEU A 33 -12.99 5.32 -7.20
CA LEU A 33 -12.84 4.55 -5.95
C LEU A 33 -14.01 4.79 -4.99
N SER A 34 -14.65 5.97 -5.02
CA SER A 34 -15.87 6.26 -4.26
C SER A 34 -17.03 5.38 -4.73
N ALA A 35 -17.23 5.26 -6.04
CA ALA A 35 -18.23 4.36 -6.62
C ALA A 35 -17.97 2.89 -6.24
N VAL A 36 -16.73 2.42 -6.35
CA VAL A 36 -16.36 1.04 -5.99
C VAL A 36 -16.51 0.80 -4.47
N GLY A 37 -16.04 1.74 -3.67
CA GLY A 37 -16.11 1.72 -2.21
C GLY A 37 -17.51 2.00 -1.65
N GLY A 38 -18.47 2.42 -2.48
CA GLY A 38 -19.83 2.78 -2.06
C GLY A 38 -19.84 3.85 -0.96
N LEU A 39 -18.90 4.80 -1.04
CA LEU A 39 -18.64 5.83 -0.02
C LEU A 39 -18.18 7.10 -0.72
N ASP A 40 -18.71 8.27 -0.33
CA ASP A 40 -18.30 9.56 -0.88
C ASP A 40 -16.95 10.01 -0.29
N LEU A 41 -15.85 9.49 -0.86
CA LEU A 41 -14.50 9.73 -0.33
C LEU A 41 -14.11 11.21 -0.43
N ALA A 42 -14.64 11.94 -1.41
CA ALA A 42 -14.41 13.37 -1.54
C ALA A 42 -15.02 14.13 -0.35
N HIS A 43 -16.29 13.86 -0.03
CA HIS A 43 -16.93 14.45 1.15
C HIS A 43 -16.18 14.11 2.44
N TYR A 44 -15.88 12.83 2.69
CA TYR A 44 -15.22 12.42 3.94
C TYR A 44 -13.78 12.91 4.05
N GLY A 45 -13.06 13.06 2.94
CA GLY A 45 -11.70 13.56 2.94
C GLY A 45 -11.57 15.08 3.08
N THR A 46 -12.66 15.84 2.86
CA THR A 46 -12.60 17.31 2.77
C THR A 46 -13.53 18.05 3.73
N VAL A 47 -14.79 17.65 3.82
CA VAL A 47 -15.83 18.40 4.55
C VAL A 47 -16.19 17.75 5.89
N ALA A 48 -16.17 16.42 5.95
CA ALA A 48 -16.59 15.70 7.16
C ALA A 48 -15.75 16.04 8.38
N ASP A 49 -16.41 16.05 9.55
CA ASP A 49 -15.76 16.34 10.82
C ASP A 49 -14.96 15.15 11.37
N ALA A 50 -14.22 15.41 12.45
CA ALA A 50 -13.36 14.42 13.08
C ALA A 50 -14.12 13.22 13.66
N GLU A 51 -15.39 13.37 14.05
CA GLU A 51 -16.19 12.26 14.57
C GLU A 51 -16.64 11.33 13.46
N THR A 52 -17.10 11.90 12.36
CA THR A 52 -17.56 11.18 11.17
C THR A 52 -16.43 10.34 10.56
N ILE A 53 -15.24 10.91 10.40
CA ILE A 53 -14.09 10.17 9.84
C ILE A 53 -13.41 9.23 10.85
N ARG A 54 -13.90 9.17 12.10
CA ARG A 54 -13.50 8.15 13.09
C ARG A 54 -14.35 6.88 12.99
N ASP A 55 -15.52 6.94 12.35
CA ASP A 55 -16.30 5.75 12.05
C ASP A 55 -15.41 4.78 11.27
N THR A 56 -15.28 3.55 11.77
CA THR A 56 -14.40 2.52 11.22
C THR A 56 -14.81 2.11 9.81
N ALA A 57 -16.10 2.17 9.48
CA ALA A 57 -16.61 1.90 8.13
C ALA A 57 -16.27 3.02 7.14
N VAL A 58 -15.96 4.23 7.62
CA VAL A 58 -15.56 5.40 6.81
C VAL A 58 -14.03 5.53 6.74
N ALA A 59 -13.37 5.48 7.89
CA ALA A 59 -11.94 5.71 8.05
C ALA A 59 -11.11 4.74 7.21
N GLN A 60 -11.48 3.46 7.21
CA GLN A 60 -10.68 2.43 6.54
C GLN A 60 -10.64 2.59 5.01
N PRO A 61 -11.78 2.68 4.29
CA PRO A 61 -11.75 2.99 2.85
C PRO A 61 -11.08 4.32 2.53
N LEU A 62 -11.30 5.35 3.35
CA LEU A 62 -10.70 6.67 3.14
C LEU A 62 -9.18 6.61 3.18
N LEU A 63 -8.59 5.93 4.17
CA LEU A 63 -7.14 5.78 4.30
C LEU A 63 -6.51 4.99 3.15
N VAL A 64 -7.13 3.87 2.76
CA VAL A 64 -6.63 3.03 1.67
C VAL A 64 -6.68 3.77 0.33
N ALA A 65 -7.81 4.43 0.02
CA ALA A 65 -7.92 5.24 -1.18
C ALA A 65 -6.87 6.35 -1.22
N SER A 66 -6.70 7.08 -0.11
CA SER A 66 -5.74 8.18 -0.02
C SER A 66 -4.31 7.72 -0.30
N SER A 67 -3.88 6.63 0.33
CA SER A 67 -2.54 6.06 0.12
C SER A 67 -2.34 5.58 -1.32
N MET A 68 -3.32 4.90 -1.92
CA MET A 68 -3.22 4.42 -3.31
C MET A 68 -3.17 5.58 -4.31
N LEU A 69 -4.01 6.61 -4.14
CA LEU A 69 -4.05 7.74 -5.06
C LEU A 69 -2.80 8.61 -4.95
N ALA A 70 -2.31 8.88 -3.74
CA ALA A 70 -1.07 9.61 -3.54
C ALA A 70 0.14 8.87 -4.13
N ALA A 71 0.16 7.53 -4.07
CA ALA A 71 1.19 6.74 -4.74
C ALA A 71 1.17 6.92 -6.27
N LEU A 72 0.00 7.09 -6.89
CA LEU A 72 -0.11 7.38 -8.33
C LEU A 72 0.37 8.80 -8.69
N SER A 73 0.18 9.78 -7.80
CA SER A 73 0.76 11.12 -7.97
C SER A 73 2.28 11.11 -7.78
N LEU A 74 2.78 10.30 -6.84
CA LEU A 74 4.22 10.13 -6.61
C LEU A 74 4.89 9.42 -7.80
N PHE A 75 4.23 8.41 -8.37
CA PHE A 75 4.69 7.63 -9.53
C PHE A 75 3.65 7.68 -10.67
N PRO A 76 3.69 8.72 -11.54
CA PRO A 76 2.73 8.88 -12.63
C PRO A 76 2.66 7.67 -13.57
N HIS A 77 3.77 6.95 -13.71
CA HIS A 77 3.83 5.62 -14.30
C HIS A 77 4.05 4.59 -13.19
N PRO A 78 2.99 3.86 -12.75
CA PRO A 78 3.09 2.99 -11.58
C PRO A 78 4.11 1.85 -11.72
N ALA A 79 4.49 1.50 -12.95
CA ALA A 79 5.53 0.51 -13.21
C ALA A 79 6.91 0.99 -12.74
N ASP A 80 7.18 2.29 -12.76
CA ASP A 80 8.46 2.88 -12.38
C ASP A 80 8.73 2.69 -10.89
N ALA A 81 7.67 2.61 -10.07
CA ALA A 81 7.79 2.36 -8.63
C ALA A 81 8.55 1.06 -8.34
N PHE A 82 8.30 -0.03 -9.10
CA PHE A 82 8.94 -1.33 -8.83
C PHE A 82 10.46 -1.32 -9.05
N GLY A 83 10.96 -0.42 -9.92
CA GLY A 83 12.40 -0.19 -10.12
C GLY A 83 13.02 0.79 -9.14
N ARG A 84 12.22 1.45 -8.28
CA ARG A 84 12.68 2.52 -7.38
C ARG A 84 12.39 2.27 -5.90
N ILE A 85 11.70 1.18 -5.55
CA ILE A 85 11.37 0.86 -4.16
C ILE A 85 11.84 -0.56 -3.82
N GLY A 86 12.48 -0.69 -2.65
CA GLY A 86 12.98 -1.97 -2.15
C GLY A 86 11.94 -2.80 -1.40
N GLY A 87 10.82 -2.17 -1.02
CA GLY A 87 9.67 -2.84 -0.42
C GLY A 87 8.53 -1.91 -0.03
N VAL A 88 7.41 -2.51 0.37
CA VAL A 88 6.23 -1.86 0.89
C VAL A 88 5.78 -2.51 2.20
N ALA A 89 5.19 -1.70 3.07
CA ALA A 89 4.53 -2.15 4.28
C ALA A 89 3.32 -1.27 4.56
N GLY A 90 2.43 -1.71 5.44
CA GLY A 90 1.37 -0.84 5.94
C GLY A 90 1.00 -1.22 7.36
N HIS A 91 0.50 -0.27 8.12
CA HIS A 91 0.06 -0.53 9.49
C HIS A 91 -1.43 -0.84 9.50
N SER A 92 -1.77 -2.05 9.91
CA SER A 92 -3.14 -2.57 9.94
C SER A 92 -3.86 -2.40 8.61
N VAL A 93 -4.86 -1.51 8.53
CA VAL A 93 -5.59 -1.23 7.28
C VAL A 93 -4.66 -0.80 6.14
N GLY A 94 -3.51 -0.19 6.46
CA GLY A 94 -2.48 0.16 5.48
C GLY A 94 -1.91 -1.04 4.73
N GLU A 95 -1.93 -2.27 5.27
CA GLU A 95 -1.47 -3.47 4.54
C GLU A 95 -2.30 -3.71 3.26
N ILE A 96 -3.54 -3.25 3.20
CA ILE A 96 -4.39 -3.37 2.00
C ILE A 96 -3.86 -2.44 0.89
N ALA A 97 -3.49 -1.20 1.25
CA ALA A 97 -2.86 -0.28 0.30
C ALA A 97 -1.47 -0.79 -0.12
N ALA A 98 -0.70 -1.38 0.80
CA ALA A 98 0.58 -2.01 0.49
C ALA A 98 0.41 -3.23 -0.43
N ALA A 99 -0.62 -4.06 -0.22
CA ALA A 99 -0.94 -5.19 -1.11
C ALA A 99 -1.30 -4.73 -2.52
N ALA A 100 -2.09 -3.66 -2.65
CA ALA A 100 -2.38 -3.04 -3.95
C ALA A 100 -1.11 -2.46 -4.60
N GLY A 101 -0.29 -1.73 -3.83
CA GLY A 101 0.99 -1.18 -4.28
C GLY A 101 2.01 -2.24 -4.70
N ALA A 102 2.00 -3.42 -4.06
CA ALA A 102 2.81 -4.56 -4.45
C ALA A 102 2.25 -5.34 -5.65
N GLY A 103 1.08 -4.96 -6.18
CA GLY A 103 0.44 -5.61 -7.32
C GLY A 103 -0.29 -6.92 -7.00
N VAL A 104 -0.57 -7.19 -5.72
CA VAL A 104 -1.23 -8.44 -5.29
C VAL A 104 -2.70 -8.46 -5.65
N ILE A 105 -3.39 -7.35 -5.39
CA ILE A 105 -4.81 -7.12 -5.68
C ILE A 105 -4.97 -5.81 -6.46
N SER A 106 -6.01 -5.68 -7.26
CA SER A 106 -6.31 -4.41 -7.93
C SER A 106 -6.77 -3.34 -6.95
N ALA A 107 -6.73 -2.07 -7.36
CA ALA A 107 -7.25 -0.97 -6.55
C ALA A 107 -8.75 -1.14 -6.25
N GLU A 108 -9.53 -1.65 -7.22
CA GLU A 108 -10.95 -1.93 -7.03
C GLU A 108 -11.18 -3.06 -6.03
N GLN A 109 -10.41 -4.15 -6.13
CA GLN A 109 -10.48 -5.26 -5.18
C GLN A 109 -10.09 -4.80 -3.77
N ALA A 110 -9.05 -3.97 -3.66
CA ALA A 110 -8.64 -3.35 -2.40
C ALA A 110 -9.77 -2.51 -1.80
N MET A 111 -10.45 -1.67 -2.60
CA MET A 111 -11.58 -0.85 -2.16
C MET A 111 -12.80 -1.68 -1.71
N VAL A 112 -13.14 -2.74 -2.45
CA VAL A 112 -14.22 -3.66 -2.03
C VAL A 112 -13.84 -4.37 -0.73
N PHE A 113 -12.61 -4.88 -0.64
CA PHE A 113 -12.14 -5.59 0.55
C PHE A 113 -12.13 -4.70 1.79
N VAL A 114 -11.60 -3.47 1.69
CA VAL A 114 -11.52 -2.56 2.83
C VAL A 114 -12.89 -2.01 3.25
N ARG A 115 -13.83 -1.83 2.31
CA ARG A 115 -15.22 -1.49 2.62
C ARG A 115 -15.87 -2.56 3.50
N GLU A 116 -15.76 -3.82 3.08
CA GLU A 116 -16.33 -4.93 3.85
C GLU A 116 -15.58 -5.14 5.18
N ARG A 117 -14.26 -4.93 5.21
CA ARG A 117 -13.46 -4.95 6.44
C ARG A 117 -13.93 -3.91 7.44
N GLY A 118 -14.07 -2.65 7.02
CA GLY A 118 -14.52 -1.55 7.87
C GLY A 118 -15.91 -1.81 8.45
N ARG A 119 -16.86 -2.25 7.60
CA ARG A 119 -18.23 -2.60 8.03
C ARG A 119 -18.27 -3.78 8.99
N ALA A 120 -17.54 -4.86 8.68
CA ALA A 120 -17.53 -6.06 9.51
C ALA A 120 -16.88 -5.80 10.88
N MET A 121 -15.78 -5.05 10.92
CA MET A 121 -15.13 -4.66 12.18
C MET A 121 -16.00 -3.70 13.01
N ALA A 122 -16.69 -2.75 12.37
CA ALA A 122 -17.65 -1.89 13.06
C ALA A 122 -18.79 -2.69 13.68
N SER A 123 -19.36 -3.65 12.92
CA SER A 123 -20.42 -4.53 13.41
C SER A 123 -19.97 -5.43 14.55
N ALA A 124 -18.76 -6.02 14.45
CA ALA A 124 -18.20 -6.83 15.54
C ALA A 124 -17.97 -6.00 16.81
N SER A 125 -17.52 -4.76 16.65
CA SER A 125 -17.29 -3.84 17.77
C SER A 125 -18.60 -3.41 18.47
N ALA A 126 -19.68 -3.24 17.71
CA ALA A 126 -20.99 -2.91 18.26
C ALA A 126 -21.62 -4.05 19.10
N ALA A 127 -21.17 -5.30 18.90
CA ALA A 127 -21.72 -6.45 19.61
C ALA A 127 -21.26 -6.54 21.08
N ARG A 128 -20.13 -5.92 21.43
CA ARG A 128 -19.60 -5.92 22.79
C ARG A 128 -18.78 -4.65 23.07
N ALA A 129 -19.05 -4.02 24.20
CA ALA A 129 -18.26 -2.89 24.69
C ALA A 129 -16.80 -3.30 24.91
N THR A 130 -15.94 -2.87 24.00
CA THR A 130 -14.51 -3.17 23.96
C THR A 130 -13.77 -1.91 23.51
N GLY A 131 -12.45 -1.87 23.67
CA GLY A 131 -11.65 -0.73 23.26
C GLY A 131 -10.16 -1.04 23.18
N MET A 132 -9.38 0.01 23.01
CA MET A 132 -7.93 -0.07 22.95
C MET A 132 -7.31 1.07 23.77
N THR A 133 -6.18 0.81 24.43
CA THR A 133 -5.40 1.78 25.20
C THR A 133 -3.93 1.65 24.85
N ALA A 134 -3.31 2.73 24.37
CA ALA A 134 -1.88 2.77 24.18
C ALA A 134 -1.16 2.78 25.53
N VAL A 135 -0.14 1.93 25.65
CA VAL A 135 0.76 1.81 26.78
C VAL A 135 2.12 2.32 26.31
N LEU A 136 2.52 3.48 26.83
CA LEU A 136 3.70 4.22 26.39
C LEU A 136 4.79 4.20 27.44
N GLY A 137 5.95 3.62 27.12
CA GLY A 137 7.03 3.41 28.08
C GLY A 137 6.81 2.18 28.96
N GLY A 138 7.51 2.14 30.09
CA GLY A 138 7.62 0.93 30.92
C GLY A 138 8.60 -0.11 30.36
N ASP A 139 8.87 -1.13 31.17
CA ASP A 139 9.57 -2.33 30.69
C ASP A 139 8.62 -3.19 29.85
N ARG A 140 9.09 -3.68 28.70
CA ARG A 140 8.23 -4.39 27.74
C ARG A 140 7.65 -5.67 28.33
N ASP A 141 8.46 -6.45 29.05
CA ASP A 141 8.03 -7.74 29.57
C ASP A 141 7.11 -7.54 30.78
N GLU A 142 7.36 -6.54 31.62
CA GLU A 142 6.42 -6.13 32.69
C GLU A 142 5.07 -5.70 32.13
N VAL A 143 5.06 -4.90 31.05
CA VAL A 143 3.83 -4.48 30.37
C VAL A 143 3.08 -5.71 29.86
N LEU A 144 3.73 -6.60 29.10
CA LEU A 144 3.09 -7.80 28.56
C LEU A 144 2.50 -8.71 29.65
N GLN A 145 3.22 -8.91 30.75
CA GLN A 145 2.72 -9.68 31.90
C GLN A 145 1.51 -9.01 32.56
N SER A 146 1.49 -7.67 32.65
CA SER A 146 0.34 -6.93 33.17
C SER A 146 -0.88 -7.08 32.25
N LEU A 147 -0.70 -6.96 30.93
CA LEU A 147 -1.78 -7.16 29.96
C LEU A 147 -2.39 -8.56 30.11
N GLU A 148 -1.55 -9.59 30.14
CA GLU A 148 -1.98 -10.98 30.32
C GLU A 148 -2.74 -11.18 31.65
N ARG A 149 -2.23 -10.62 32.76
CA ARG A 149 -2.90 -10.68 34.07
C ARG A 149 -4.33 -10.11 34.04
N HIS A 150 -4.55 -9.05 33.28
CA HIS A 150 -5.89 -8.46 33.13
C HIS A 150 -6.72 -9.10 32.01
N GLY A 151 -6.17 -10.07 31.27
CA GLY A 151 -6.82 -10.74 30.14
C GLY A 151 -6.92 -9.84 28.90
N LEU A 152 -5.99 -8.89 28.75
CA LEU A 152 -5.88 -8.00 27.61
C LEU A 152 -4.91 -8.57 26.58
N THR A 153 -5.18 -8.30 25.31
CA THR A 153 -4.28 -8.64 24.21
C THR A 153 -3.40 -7.44 23.88
N ALA A 154 -2.10 -7.68 23.66
CA ALA A 154 -1.21 -6.70 23.04
C ALA A 154 -1.52 -6.60 21.54
N ALA A 155 -2.59 -5.89 21.19
CA ALA A 155 -3.14 -5.79 19.83
C ALA A 155 -2.21 -5.10 18.84
N ASN A 156 -1.38 -4.17 19.31
CA ASN A 156 -0.29 -3.61 18.51
C ASN A 156 1.00 -3.63 19.33
N ASP A 157 2.06 -4.19 18.75
CA ASP A 157 3.44 -3.93 19.16
C ASP A 157 4.05 -3.02 18.09
N ASN A 158 4.12 -1.74 18.42
CA ASN A 158 4.60 -0.71 17.50
C ASN A 158 6.11 -0.48 17.61
N GLY A 159 6.80 -1.20 18.49
CA GLY A 159 8.20 -0.92 18.83
C GLY A 159 8.37 0.41 19.56
N ALA A 160 9.62 0.82 19.78
CA ALA A 160 9.98 2.08 20.46
C ALA A 160 9.26 2.32 21.80
N GLY A 161 8.98 1.25 22.56
CA GLY A 161 8.28 1.31 23.84
C GLY A 161 6.78 1.64 23.73
N GLN A 162 6.15 1.37 22.59
CA GLN A 162 4.72 1.58 22.38
C GLN A 162 3.99 0.26 22.12
N LEU A 163 3.20 -0.16 23.10
CA LEU A 163 2.25 -1.26 22.98
C LEU A 163 0.82 -0.70 22.97
N VAL A 164 -0.14 -1.47 22.47
CA VAL A 164 -1.56 -1.15 22.58
C VAL A 164 -2.29 -2.34 23.19
N ALA A 165 -2.83 -2.15 24.38
CA ALA A 165 -3.68 -3.10 25.05
C ALA A 165 -5.09 -3.02 24.47
N ALA A 166 -5.72 -4.17 24.23
CA ALA A 166 -7.08 -4.25 23.71
C ALA A 166 -7.86 -5.36 24.40
N GLY A 167 -9.14 -5.09 24.64
CA GLY A 167 -10.07 -6.01 25.27
C GLY A 167 -11.36 -5.29 25.67
N THR A 168 -12.07 -5.85 26.63
CA THR A 168 -13.29 -5.25 27.19
C THR A 168 -12.99 -3.99 27.98
N LEU A 169 -13.99 -3.10 28.10
CA LEU A 169 -13.82 -1.87 28.86
C LEU A 169 -13.52 -2.15 30.35
N GLU A 170 -14.08 -3.23 30.91
CA GLU A 170 -13.80 -3.64 32.29
C GLU A 170 -12.35 -4.14 32.47
N GLN A 171 -11.79 -4.84 31.48
CA GLN A 171 -10.37 -5.24 31.50
C GLN A 171 -9.45 -4.03 31.40
N LEU A 172 -9.77 -3.07 30.52
CA LEU A 172 -8.99 -1.84 30.35
C LEU A 172 -9.07 -0.94 31.59
N GLN A 173 -10.23 -0.89 32.25
CA GLN A 173 -10.36 -0.17 33.51
C GLN A 173 -9.44 -0.75 34.59
N ARG A 174 -9.41 -2.09 34.73
CA ARG A 174 -8.50 -2.75 35.68
C ARG A 174 -7.01 -2.48 35.39
N LEU A 175 -6.63 -2.43 34.11
CA LEU A 175 -5.27 -1.99 33.72
C LEU A 175 -5.01 -0.53 34.12
N GLY A 176 -6.03 0.34 34.04
CA GLY A 176 -5.97 1.73 34.48
C GLY A 176 -5.79 1.90 35.99
N ASP A 177 -6.40 1.00 36.77
CA ASP A 177 -6.30 0.98 38.23
C ASP A 177 -4.93 0.45 38.70
N GLU A 178 -4.32 -0.45 37.93
CA GLU A 178 -3.00 -1.07 38.21
C GLU A 178 -2.04 -0.93 37.01
N PRO A 179 -1.62 0.30 36.65
CA PRO A 179 -0.82 0.52 35.45
C PRO A 179 0.59 -0.06 35.60
N PRO A 180 1.21 -0.56 34.51
CA PRO A 180 2.60 -0.99 34.53
C PRO A 180 3.55 0.13 34.98
N THR A 181 4.61 -0.23 35.69
CA THR A 181 5.59 0.72 36.23
C THR A 181 6.18 1.60 35.12
N LYS A 182 6.19 2.92 35.32
CA LYS A 182 6.72 3.92 34.35
C LYS A 182 6.04 3.90 32.98
N ALA A 183 4.87 3.29 32.83
CA ALA A 183 4.09 3.36 31.61
C ALA A 183 3.00 4.44 31.72
N ARG A 184 2.75 5.15 30.62
CA ARG A 184 1.63 6.08 30.48
C ARG A 184 0.52 5.42 29.65
N LEU A 185 -0.70 5.41 30.18
CA LEU A 185 -1.87 4.88 29.49
C LEU A 185 -2.63 6.00 28.77
N VAL A 186 -2.99 5.75 27.50
CA VAL A 186 -3.76 6.68 26.68
C VAL A 186 -4.87 5.91 25.94
N PRO A 187 -6.14 6.04 26.35
CA PRO A 187 -7.26 5.45 25.62
C PRO A 187 -7.31 5.92 24.17
N LEU A 188 -7.56 4.99 23.25
CA LEU A 188 -7.66 5.28 21.82
C LEU A 188 -9.13 5.49 21.42
N SER A 189 -9.36 6.46 20.54
CA SER A 189 -10.69 6.75 20.00
C SER A 189 -10.99 5.81 18.82
N VAL A 190 -11.30 4.55 19.14
CA VAL A 190 -11.63 3.48 18.18
C VAL A 190 -12.94 2.80 18.58
N ALA A 191 -13.59 2.14 17.61
CA ALA A 191 -14.89 1.53 17.83
C ALA A 191 -14.87 0.29 18.76
N GLY A 192 -13.73 -0.41 18.84
CA GLY A 192 -13.62 -1.64 19.63
C GLY A 192 -12.18 -2.15 19.76
N ALA A 193 -12.03 -3.34 20.35
CA ALA A 193 -10.75 -4.02 20.52
C ALA A 193 -10.29 -4.72 19.23
N PHE A 194 -9.76 -3.94 18.27
CA PHE A 194 -9.21 -4.49 17.02
C PHE A 194 -7.99 -5.40 17.28
N HIS A 195 -7.72 -6.31 16.34
CA HIS A 195 -6.57 -7.23 16.41
C HIS A 195 -6.64 -8.21 17.59
N THR A 196 -7.86 -8.55 18.00
CA THR A 196 -8.15 -9.51 19.07
C THR A 196 -9.24 -10.49 18.64
N GLU A 197 -9.49 -11.49 19.47
CA GLU A 197 -10.60 -12.43 19.32
C GLU A 197 -11.98 -11.76 19.16
N HIS A 198 -12.15 -10.51 19.65
CA HIS A 198 -13.40 -9.78 19.47
C HIS A 198 -13.73 -9.49 18.00
N MET A 199 -12.74 -9.57 17.10
CA MET A 199 -12.92 -9.38 15.66
C MET A 199 -13.14 -10.69 14.88
N LEU A 200 -13.22 -11.86 15.54
CA LEU A 200 -13.48 -13.14 14.87
C LEU A 200 -14.72 -13.11 13.95
N PRO A 201 -15.85 -12.46 14.31
CA PRO A 201 -16.99 -12.35 13.39
C PRO A 201 -16.65 -11.62 12.07
N ALA A 202 -15.71 -10.68 12.10
CA ALA A 202 -15.25 -9.98 10.90
C ALA A 202 -14.36 -10.89 10.01
N VAL A 203 -13.60 -11.80 10.61
CA VAL A 203 -12.81 -12.81 9.89
C VAL A 203 -13.72 -13.67 9.02
N ASP A 204 -14.87 -14.13 9.54
CA ASP A 204 -15.80 -14.97 8.79
C ASP A 204 -16.36 -14.26 7.54
N VAL A 205 -16.67 -12.95 7.68
CA VAL A 205 -17.15 -12.13 6.55
C VAL A 205 -16.06 -12.00 5.49
N LEU A 206 -14.85 -11.65 5.92
CA LEU A 206 -13.71 -11.45 5.01
C LEU A 206 -13.24 -12.75 4.37
N ALA A 207 -13.28 -13.88 5.08
CA ALA A 207 -12.93 -15.19 4.54
C ALA A 207 -13.89 -15.64 3.43
N ARG A 208 -15.17 -15.30 3.52
CA ARG A 208 -16.13 -15.53 2.42
C ARG A 208 -15.83 -14.64 1.22
N LEU A 209 -15.57 -13.35 1.45
CA LEU A 209 -15.23 -12.39 0.39
C LEU A 209 -13.93 -12.77 -0.34
N ALA A 210 -12.91 -13.20 0.41
CA ALA A 210 -11.59 -13.54 -0.11
C ALA A 210 -11.64 -14.64 -1.20
N ARG A 211 -12.66 -15.51 -1.19
CA ARG A 211 -12.85 -16.54 -2.22
C ARG A 211 -13.13 -15.96 -3.62
N ALA A 212 -13.60 -14.72 -3.69
CA ALA A 212 -13.87 -14.01 -4.94
C ALA A 212 -12.74 -13.01 -5.31
N VAL A 213 -11.68 -12.92 -4.51
CA VAL A 213 -10.56 -12.00 -4.76
C VAL A 213 -9.46 -12.75 -5.51
N SER A 214 -9.25 -12.41 -6.78
CA SER A 214 -8.08 -12.83 -7.54
C SER A 214 -6.82 -12.16 -7.01
N THR A 215 -5.75 -12.93 -6.84
CA THR A 215 -4.44 -12.46 -6.36
C THR A 215 -3.33 -12.74 -7.36
N ARG A 216 -2.27 -11.94 -7.33
CA ARG A 216 -0.98 -12.21 -7.99
C ARG A 216 0.13 -12.19 -6.95
N ASP A 217 1.24 -12.86 -7.26
CA ASP A 217 2.43 -12.79 -6.40
C ASP A 217 3.00 -11.37 -6.38
N THR A 218 3.67 -11.04 -5.28
CA THR A 218 4.13 -9.68 -5.01
C THR A 218 5.20 -9.28 -6.04
N ARG A 219 5.15 -8.03 -6.53
CA ARG A 219 6.15 -7.48 -7.47
C ARG A 219 7.29 -6.75 -6.78
N THR A 220 7.11 -6.44 -5.50
CA THR A 220 8.11 -5.90 -4.59
C THR A 220 7.89 -6.53 -3.22
N ARG A 221 8.91 -6.47 -2.36
CA ARG A 221 8.82 -7.05 -1.01
C ARG A 221 7.63 -6.46 -0.27
N LEU A 222 6.74 -7.30 0.23
CA LEU A 222 5.64 -6.90 1.12
C LEU A 222 5.91 -7.43 2.52
N ILE A 223 6.11 -6.52 3.47
CA ILE A 223 6.42 -6.86 4.86
C ILE A 223 5.10 -6.97 5.66
N SER A 224 4.83 -8.15 6.20
CA SER A 224 3.54 -8.44 6.85
C SER A 224 3.52 -8.07 8.33
N ASN A 225 2.38 -7.55 8.82
CA ASN A 225 2.18 -7.23 10.24
C ASN A 225 2.09 -8.45 11.15
N ARG A 226 1.84 -9.64 10.62
CA ARG A 226 1.66 -10.85 11.44
C ARG A 226 2.94 -11.20 12.21
N ASP A 227 4.06 -11.17 11.52
CA ASP A 227 5.34 -11.71 11.98
C ASP A 227 6.56 -10.91 11.47
N GLY A 228 6.33 -9.80 10.76
CA GLY A 228 7.38 -9.00 10.14
C GLY A 228 7.97 -9.62 8.88
N GLN A 229 7.58 -10.83 8.47
CA GLN A 229 8.22 -11.50 7.34
C GLN A 229 7.83 -10.87 5.99
N VAL A 230 8.75 -10.97 5.03
CA VAL A 230 8.47 -10.66 3.62
C VAL A 230 7.63 -11.80 3.04
N VAL A 231 6.50 -11.43 2.43
CA VAL A 231 5.58 -12.38 1.80
C VAL A 231 5.64 -12.23 0.28
N HIS A 232 5.77 -13.35 -0.42
CA HIS A 232 5.84 -13.41 -1.88
C HIS A 232 4.54 -13.86 -2.53
N SER A 233 3.85 -14.84 -1.94
CA SER A 233 2.62 -15.39 -2.53
C SER A 233 1.44 -14.45 -2.33
N GLY A 234 0.73 -14.13 -3.42
CA GLY A 234 -0.46 -13.29 -3.36
C GLY A 234 -1.59 -13.91 -2.53
N GLN A 235 -1.73 -15.23 -2.59
CA GLN A 235 -2.73 -15.97 -1.81
C GLN A 235 -2.42 -15.89 -0.31
N GLU A 236 -1.14 -15.99 0.05
CA GLU A 236 -0.68 -15.85 1.44
C GLU A 236 -0.89 -14.43 1.96
N VAL A 237 -0.62 -13.40 1.15
CA VAL A 237 -0.93 -12.00 1.50
C VAL A 237 -2.42 -11.85 1.80
N LEU A 238 -3.30 -12.34 0.91
CA LEU A 238 -4.75 -12.24 1.12
C LEU A 238 -5.21 -13.00 2.36
N ARG A 239 -4.68 -14.20 2.60
CA ARG A 239 -4.97 -14.99 3.82
C ARG A 239 -4.58 -14.22 5.08
N ARG A 240 -3.39 -13.61 5.08
CA ARG A 240 -2.91 -12.79 6.20
C ARG A 240 -3.80 -11.55 6.40
N LEU A 241 -4.20 -10.84 5.34
CA LEU A 241 -5.12 -9.69 5.44
C LEU A 241 -6.47 -10.06 6.09
N VAL A 242 -7.00 -11.25 5.82
CA VAL A 242 -8.24 -11.76 6.43
C VAL A 242 -8.04 -12.02 7.93
N GLU A 243 -6.98 -12.73 8.31
CA GLU A 243 -6.71 -13.11 9.70
C GLU A 243 -6.29 -11.91 10.57
N GLN A 244 -5.65 -10.91 9.94
CA GLN A 244 -5.04 -9.75 10.58
C GLN A 244 -6.04 -8.86 11.35
N VAL A 245 -7.34 -8.89 11.02
CA VAL A 245 -8.33 -8.15 11.83
C VAL A 245 -8.46 -8.67 13.26
N SER A 246 -8.10 -9.95 13.49
CA SER A 246 -8.20 -10.64 14.78
C SER A 246 -6.85 -11.02 15.40
N THR A 247 -5.75 -10.71 14.71
CA THR A 247 -4.39 -11.06 15.12
C THR A 247 -3.58 -9.79 15.39
N PRO A 248 -2.70 -9.75 16.41
CA PRO A 248 -1.85 -8.60 16.70
C PRO A 248 -1.06 -8.08 15.50
N VAL A 249 -0.89 -6.75 15.47
CA VAL A 249 0.00 -6.06 14.52
C VAL A 249 1.38 -5.93 15.14
N ARG A 250 2.36 -6.65 14.57
CA ARG A 250 3.77 -6.67 14.95
C ARG A 250 4.59 -5.72 14.10
N TRP A 251 4.30 -4.44 14.23
CA TRP A 251 5.03 -3.39 13.51
C TRP A 251 6.48 -3.25 14.00
N ASP A 252 6.76 -3.64 15.24
CA ASP A 252 8.11 -3.86 15.76
C ASP A 252 8.93 -4.82 14.88
N LEU A 253 8.34 -5.96 14.50
CA LEU A 253 8.97 -6.94 13.62
C LEU A 253 9.05 -6.47 12.17
N CYS A 254 8.06 -5.71 11.69
CA CYS A 254 8.14 -5.07 10.38
C CYS A 254 9.35 -4.13 10.32
N MET A 255 9.53 -3.27 11.32
CA MET A 255 10.69 -2.36 11.39
C MET A 255 12.01 -3.11 11.57
N GLN A 256 12.04 -4.19 12.36
CA GLN A 256 13.23 -5.05 12.46
C GLN A 256 13.61 -5.59 11.08
N THR A 257 12.64 -6.10 10.33
CA THR A 257 12.87 -6.60 8.97
C THR A 257 13.33 -5.49 8.02
N MET A 258 12.77 -4.27 8.12
CA MET A 258 13.26 -3.13 7.35
C MET A 258 14.73 -2.83 7.66
N ALA A 259 15.14 -2.88 8.94
CA ALA A 259 16.52 -2.68 9.35
C ALA A 259 17.44 -3.80 8.81
N ASP A 260 17.02 -5.06 8.92
CA ASP A 260 17.77 -6.22 8.43
C ASP A 260 17.96 -6.19 6.90
N LEU A 261 16.99 -5.64 6.18
CA LEU A 261 17.06 -5.38 4.73
C LEU A 261 17.90 -4.15 4.37
N GLY A 262 18.46 -3.43 5.33
CA GLY A 262 19.29 -2.25 5.09
C GLY A 262 18.50 -1.04 4.59
N VAL A 263 17.31 -0.79 5.14
CA VAL A 263 16.52 0.40 4.81
C VAL A 263 17.33 1.67 5.10
N THR A 264 17.33 2.59 4.15
CA THR A 264 17.98 3.91 4.25
C THR A 264 16.97 5.04 4.25
N GLY A 265 15.79 4.82 3.66
CA GLY A 265 14.69 5.76 3.61
C GLY A 265 13.34 5.09 3.88
N LEU A 266 12.49 5.73 4.68
CA LEU A 266 11.09 5.36 4.88
C LEU A 266 10.17 6.51 4.46
N LEU A 267 9.36 6.30 3.43
CA LEU A 267 8.35 7.27 2.98
C LEU A 267 6.96 6.82 3.42
N GLU A 268 6.31 7.62 4.25
CA GLU A 268 4.93 7.38 4.72
C GLU A 268 3.93 8.10 3.81
N MET A 269 2.93 7.35 3.35
CA MET A 269 1.83 7.83 2.51
C MET A 269 0.81 8.64 3.32
N PRO A 270 0.06 9.56 2.67
CA PRO A 270 -0.93 10.37 3.36
C PRO A 270 -2.10 9.54 3.91
N PRO A 271 -2.66 9.93 5.06
CA PRO A 271 -2.21 11.02 5.94
C PRO A 271 -0.98 10.61 6.76
N ALA A 272 0.16 11.29 6.54
CA ALA A 272 1.45 10.88 7.08
C ALA A 272 1.81 11.59 8.39
N GLY A 273 2.57 10.90 9.25
CA GLY A 273 3.20 11.43 10.45
C GLY A 273 3.38 10.39 11.55
N THR A 274 2.50 9.39 11.60
CA THR A 274 2.49 8.39 12.68
C THR A 274 3.63 7.41 12.50
N LEU A 275 3.73 6.77 11.33
CA LEU A 275 4.75 5.75 11.07
C LEU A 275 6.14 6.37 10.97
N THR A 276 6.27 7.55 10.34
CA THR A 276 7.52 8.32 10.37
C THR A 276 7.94 8.71 11.78
N GLY A 277 6.99 9.09 12.64
CA GLY A 277 7.24 9.36 14.06
C GLY A 277 7.78 8.15 14.82
N ILE A 278 7.20 6.96 14.59
CA ILE A 278 7.66 5.69 15.17
C ILE A 278 9.05 5.34 14.62
N ALA A 279 9.24 5.42 13.31
CA ALA A 279 10.51 5.09 12.64
C ALA A 279 11.67 5.95 13.14
N LYS A 280 11.48 7.27 13.34
CA LYS A 280 12.53 8.14 13.93
C LYS A 280 13.00 7.68 15.31
N ARG A 281 12.13 7.01 16.08
CA ARG A 281 12.48 6.46 17.39
C ARG A 281 13.19 5.11 17.29
N GLN A 282 12.71 4.21 16.43
CA GLN A 282 13.20 2.83 16.33
C GLN A 282 14.36 2.64 15.34
N LEU A 283 14.27 3.24 14.15
CA LEU A 283 15.19 3.07 13.03
C LEU A 283 16.24 4.18 13.01
N LYS A 284 17.25 4.09 13.89
CA LYS A 284 18.32 5.09 13.99
C LYS A 284 19.16 5.10 12.70
N GLY A 285 19.40 6.30 12.16
CA GLY A 285 20.17 6.49 10.93
C GLY A 285 19.37 6.36 9.63
N VAL A 286 18.07 6.01 9.71
CA VAL A 286 17.18 5.93 8.55
C VAL A 286 16.51 7.28 8.34
N GLU A 287 16.61 7.84 7.14
CA GLU A 287 15.88 9.06 6.79
C GLU A 287 14.38 8.75 6.64
N THR A 288 13.52 9.72 6.98
CA THR A 288 12.07 9.53 6.92
C THR A 288 11.40 10.69 6.20
N PHE A 289 10.48 10.41 5.30
CA PHE A 289 9.66 11.39 4.61
C PHE A 289 8.17 11.16 4.91
N ALA A 290 7.45 12.22 5.31
CA ALA A 290 6.02 12.15 5.58
C ALA A 290 5.28 12.94 4.49
N LEU A 291 4.72 12.23 3.50
CA LEU A 291 3.97 12.85 2.41
C LEU A 291 2.56 13.21 2.88
N LYS A 292 2.29 14.50 3.07
CA LYS A 292 1.03 15.03 3.61
C LYS A 292 0.19 15.69 2.52
N THR A 293 0.83 16.45 1.64
CA THR A 293 0.18 17.31 0.66
C THR A 293 0.92 17.28 -0.70
N PRO A 294 0.24 17.61 -1.82
CA PRO A 294 0.83 17.51 -3.15
C PRO A 294 2.02 18.44 -3.43
N ASP A 295 2.09 19.59 -2.77
CA ASP A 295 3.23 20.52 -2.87
C ASP A 295 4.56 19.88 -2.42
N GLN A 296 4.51 18.73 -1.75
CA GLN A 296 5.66 17.95 -1.33
C GLN A 296 6.05 16.85 -2.34
N LEU A 297 5.36 16.72 -3.47
CA LEU A 297 5.61 15.63 -4.43
C LEU A 297 7.00 15.69 -5.04
N ASP A 298 7.54 16.88 -5.32
CA ASP A 298 8.89 17.02 -5.88
C ASP A 298 9.95 16.61 -4.86
N ASP A 299 9.85 17.10 -3.61
CA ASP A 299 10.73 16.66 -2.51
C ASP A 299 10.61 15.15 -2.23
N ALA A 300 9.40 14.59 -2.37
CA ALA A 300 9.16 13.16 -2.22
C ALA A 300 9.80 12.34 -3.35
N ARG A 301 9.77 12.84 -4.61
CA ARG A 301 10.47 12.22 -5.75
C ARG A 301 11.98 12.29 -5.57
N ASP A 302 12.52 13.42 -5.10
CA ASP A 302 13.94 13.54 -4.77
C ASP A 302 14.36 12.57 -3.64
N PHE A 303 13.48 12.37 -2.65
CA PHE A 303 13.67 11.36 -1.60
C PHE A 303 13.67 9.94 -2.18
N VAL A 304 12.78 9.66 -3.14
CA VAL A 304 12.75 8.39 -3.86
C VAL A 304 14.05 8.16 -4.63
N GLU A 305 14.54 9.14 -5.38
CA GLU A 305 15.79 9.00 -6.14
C GLU A 305 17.01 8.76 -5.23
N ARG A 306 17.03 9.39 -4.05
CA ARG A 306 18.16 9.28 -3.11
C ARG A 306 18.25 7.91 -2.43
N HIS A 307 17.11 7.31 -2.11
CA HIS A 307 17.06 6.08 -1.31
C HIS A 307 16.60 4.84 -2.10
N GLY A 308 16.04 5.09 -3.28
CA GLY A 308 15.49 4.08 -4.15
C GLY A 308 16.54 3.09 -4.60
N ASP A 309 16.11 1.85 -4.67
CA ASP A 309 16.87 0.76 -5.25
C ASP A 309 15.84 -0.23 -5.81
N ALA A 310 16.21 -0.94 -6.87
CA ALA A 310 15.31 -1.90 -7.46
C ALA A 310 15.04 -3.03 -6.47
N SER A 311 13.78 -3.48 -6.39
CA SER A 311 13.48 -4.71 -5.68
C SER A 311 14.17 -5.89 -6.41
N PRO A 312 14.92 -6.76 -5.73
CA PRO A 312 15.52 -7.94 -6.36
C PRO A 312 14.49 -9.04 -6.61
N MET A 313 13.22 -8.78 -6.29
CA MET A 313 12.15 -9.62 -6.78
C MET A 313 12.06 -9.43 -8.28
N ASP A 314 12.50 -10.43 -9.02
CA ASP A 314 12.39 -10.46 -10.46
C ASP A 314 10.90 -10.42 -10.84
N SER A 315 10.45 -9.21 -11.14
CA SER A 315 9.12 -8.92 -11.65
C SER A 315 9.20 -8.51 -13.11
N THR A 316 10.29 -8.89 -13.80
CA THR A 316 10.37 -8.74 -15.25
C THR A 316 9.09 -9.35 -15.83
N PRO A 317 8.26 -8.54 -16.50
CA PRO A 317 7.04 -9.06 -17.06
C PRO A 317 7.44 -10.17 -18.04
N THR A 318 6.79 -11.33 -18.00
CA THR A 318 7.15 -12.46 -18.89
C THR A 318 7.18 -12.04 -20.37
N TRP A 319 6.50 -10.94 -20.72
CA TRP A 319 6.65 -10.25 -21.99
C TRP A 319 6.20 -8.78 -21.85
N ARG A 320 6.73 -7.91 -22.71
CA ARG A 320 6.30 -6.53 -22.95
C ARG A 320 5.67 -6.45 -24.34
N MET A 321 4.79 -5.48 -24.55
CA MET A 321 4.16 -5.25 -25.86
C MET A 321 4.31 -3.80 -26.25
N LEU A 322 4.86 -3.56 -27.43
CA LEU A 322 4.88 -2.23 -28.03
C LEU A 322 3.65 -2.06 -28.90
N VAL A 323 3.01 -0.91 -28.76
CA VAL A 323 1.80 -0.55 -29.47
C VAL A 323 2.04 0.64 -30.38
N SER A 324 1.21 0.79 -31.41
CA SER A 324 1.30 1.93 -32.30
C SER A 324 1.03 3.24 -31.56
N PRO A 325 1.91 4.26 -31.67
CA PRO A 325 1.70 5.55 -31.03
C PRO A 325 0.65 6.39 -31.78
N ALA A 326 0.36 6.08 -33.04
CA ALA A 326 -0.49 6.88 -33.91
C ALA A 326 -1.24 6.03 -34.94
N LYS A 327 -2.14 6.67 -35.70
CA LYS A 327 -2.70 6.07 -36.92
C LYS A 327 -1.73 6.30 -38.08
N GLY A 328 -1.45 5.27 -38.88
CA GLY A 328 -0.60 5.39 -40.06
C GLY A 328 -0.17 4.06 -40.64
N THR A 329 0.85 4.08 -41.48
CA THR A 329 1.50 2.90 -42.02
C THR A 329 2.73 2.58 -41.17
N PHE A 330 2.81 1.36 -40.66
CA PHE A 330 3.97 0.89 -39.90
C PHE A 330 5.09 0.49 -40.86
N ALA A 331 6.30 0.95 -40.56
CA ALA A 331 7.54 0.52 -41.19
C ALA A 331 8.49 -0.04 -40.12
N ARG A 332 8.94 -1.28 -40.28
CA ARG A 332 9.89 -1.93 -39.37
C ARG A 332 11.29 -1.35 -39.58
N ALA A 333 12.08 -1.22 -38.51
CA ALA A 333 13.49 -0.89 -38.67
C ALA A 333 14.25 -2.04 -39.37
N ASP A 334 15.36 -1.74 -40.04
CA ASP A 334 16.17 -2.76 -40.69
C ASP A 334 16.85 -3.69 -39.66
N ASP A 335 17.11 -4.93 -40.06
CA ASP A 335 17.89 -5.92 -39.31
C ASP A 335 17.40 -6.28 -37.89
N ILE A 336 16.09 -6.21 -37.65
CA ILE A 336 15.46 -6.63 -36.38
C ILE A 336 14.45 -7.79 -36.55
N PRO A 337 14.87 -8.97 -37.05
CA PRO A 337 14.02 -10.15 -37.04
C PRO A 337 13.64 -10.60 -35.62
N GLN A 338 12.69 -11.53 -35.55
CA GLN A 338 12.40 -12.23 -34.30
C GLN A 338 13.67 -12.87 -33.73
N GLY A 339 13.85 -12.78 -32.42
CA GLY A 339 15.04 -13.25 -31.69
C GLY A 339 16.12 -12.19 -31.48
N VAL A 340 16.03 -11.00 -32.09
CA VAL A 340 17.00 -9.92 -31.85
C VAL A 340 16.79 -9.29 -30.48
N LEU A 341 17.90 -9.07 -29.77
CA LEU A 341 17.95 -8.29 -28.54
C LEU A 341 17.99 -6.79 -28.88
N LEU A 342 16.99 -6.06 -28.39
CA LEU A 342 16.97 -4.61 -28.44
C LEU A 342 17.51 -4.05 -27.12
N VAL A 343 18.43 -3.09 -27.22
CA VAL A 343 18.87 -2.30 -26.05
C VAL A 343 17.78 -1.32 -25.60
N PRO A 344 17.76 -0.87 -24.34
CA PRO A 344 16.88 0.21 -23.89
C PRO A 344 16.99 1.45 -24.77
N GLY A 345 15.83 1.97 -25.20
CA GLY A 345 15.72 3.07 -26.16
C GLY A 345 15.89 2.67 -27.64
N GLY A 346 16.09 1.38 -27.94
CA GLY A 346 16.25 0.89 -29.31
C GLY A 346 15.01 1.14 -30.18
N THR A 347 15.24 1.47 -31.45
CA THR A 347 14.16 1.71 -32.43
C THR A 347 13.65 0.41 -33.03
N VAL A 348 12.33 0.21 -32.97
CA VAL A 348 11.62 -0.95 -33.53
C VAL A 348 11.04 -0.66 -34.90
N GLY A 349 10.79 0.60 -35.20
CA GLY A 349 10.25 1.05 -36.47
C GLY A 349 9.69 2.44 -36.37
N ALA A 350 8.83 2.81 -37.31
CA ALA A 350 8.12 4.08 -37.30
C ALA A 350 6.71 3.92 -37.88
N VAL A 351 5.79 4.77 -37.42
CA VAL A 351 4.45 4.87 -37.99
C VAL A 351 4.35 6.20 -38.72
N THR A 352 4.06 6.14 -40.02
CA THR A 352 4.03 7.31 -40.90
C THR A 352 2.61 7.63 -41.36
N ASN A 353 2.25 8.90 -41.33
CA ASN A 353 0.99 9.42 -41.87
C ASN A 353 1.21 10.75 -42.60
N LEU A 354 0.13 11.36 -43.08
CA LEU A 354 0.19 12.63 -43.83
C LEU A 354 0.79 13.81 -43.06
N ARG A 355 0.89 13.72 -41.72
CA ARG A 355 1.42 14.78 -40.85
C ARG A 355 2.88 14.54 -40.44
N GLY A 356 3.44 13.35 -40.70
CA GLY A 356 4.82 13.02 -40.35
C GLY A 356 5.03 11.56 -39.95
N SER A 357 6.23 11.26 -39.47
CA SER A 357 6.64 9.93 -38.99
C SER A 357 6.91 9.97 -37.48
N THR A 358 6.45 8.96 -36.76
CA THR A 358 6.66 8.81 -35.30
C THR A 358 7.40 7.50 -35.03
N SER A 359 8.57 7.57 -34.42
CA SER A 359 9.35 6.38 -34.05
C SER A 359 8.65 5.54 -32.99
N VAL A 360 8.72 4.22 -33.15
CA VAL A 360 8.32 3.23 -32.16
C VAL A 360 9.60 2.76 -31.47
N LEU A 361 9.75 3.09 -30.19
CA LEU A 361 10.93 2.75 -29.40
C LEU A 361 10.61 1.59 -28.45
N ALA A 362 11.65 0.86 -28.04
CA ALA A 362 11.62 -0.10 -26.94
C ALA A 362 12.26 0.55 -25.69
N PRO A 363 11.50 1.22 -24.81
CA PRO A 363 12.08 2.04 -23.73
C PRO A 363 12.99 1.25 -22.79
N TYR A 364 12.67 -0.03 -22.60
CA TYR A 364 13.35 -0.93 -21.67
C TYR A 364 14.09 -2.08 -22.35
N GLY A 365 14.19 -2.07 -23.68
CA GLY A 365 14.79 -3.17 -24.44
C GLY A 365 14.06 -4.51 -24.30
N GLY A 366 14.73 -5.56 -24.77
CA GLY A 366 14.29 -6.95 -24.69
C GLY A 366 14.43 -7.70 -26.02
N THR A 367 14.32 -9.03 -25.97
CA THR A 367 14.37 -9.91 -27.13
C THR A 367 13.04 -9.89 -27.88
N ILE A 368 13.05 -9.69 -29.19
CA ILE A 368 11.84 -9.76 -30.02
C ILE A 368 11.29 -11.19 -30.03
N VAL A 369 10.06 -11.38 -29.57
CA VAL A 369 9.40 -12.70 -29.48
C VAL A 369 8.44 -12.93 -30.63
N GLU A 370 7.66 -11.91 -31.00
CA GLU A 370 6.57 -12.07 -31.97
C GLU A 370 6.21 -10.72 -32.56
N TRP A 371 5.98 -10.68 -33.88
CA TRP A 371 5.44 -9.53 -34.59
C TRP A 371 3.94 -9.72 -34.81
N PHE A 372 3.15 -8.69 -34.53
CA PHE A 372 1.70 -8.67 -34.79
C PHE A 372 1.33 -7.93 -36.07
N VAL A 373 2.30 -7.28 -36.70
CA VAL A 373 2.15 -6.50 -37.94
C VAL A 373 3.33 -6.77 -38.88
N GLU A 374 3.06 -6.61 -40.16
CA GLU A 374 4.04 -6.64 -41.24
C GLU A 374 4.43 -5.23 -41.66
N ASP A 375 5.54 -5.14 -42.41
CA ASP A 375 5.99 -3.89 -43.00
C ASP A 375 4.95 -3.41 -44.03
N GLY A 376 4.49 -2.16 -43.90
CA GLY A 376 3.44 -1.59 -44.75
C GLY A 376 2.02 -1.70 -44.20
N ASP A 377 1.81 -2.36 -43.06
CA ASP A 377 0.48 -2.49 -42.46
C ASP A 377 -0.09 -1.14 -41.99
N LEU A 378 -1.40 -0.98 -42.15
CA LEU A 378 -2.14 0.13 -41.55
C LEU A 378 -2.42 -0.17 -40.08
N VAL A 379 -2.00 0.73 -39.21
CA VAL A 379 -2.11 0.60 -37.76
C VAL A 379 -2.89 1.76 -37.14
N SER A 380 -3.56 1.49 -36.01
CA SER A 380 -4.29 2.48 -35.21
C SER A 380 -3.62 2.70 -33.85
N PRO A 381 -3.81 3.86 -33.19
CA PRO A 381 -3.23 4.12 -31.88
C PRO A 381 -3.61 3.02 -30.86
N GLY A 382 -2.62 2.50 -30.13
CA GLY A 382 -2.80 1.41 -29.18
C GLY A 382 -2.84 0.00 -29.78
N GLN A 383 -2.80 -0.14 -31.11
CA GLN A 383 -2.73 -1.46 -31.77
C GLN A 383 -1.38 -2.14 -31.46
N PRO A 384 -1.38 -3.40 -31.02
CA PRO A 384 -0.16 -4.19 -30.84
C PRO A 384 0.70 -4.25 -32.11
N LEU A 385 2.01 -4.02 -31.97
CA LEU A 385 2.97 -4.12 -33.07
C LEU A 385 3.93 -5.30 -32.87
N VAL A 386 4.53 -5.40 -31.68
CA VAL A 386 5.53 -6.44 -31.37
C VAL A 386 5.50 -6.81 -29.89
N ARG A 387 5.76 -8.08 -29.60
CA ARG A 387 6.01 -8.60 -28.26
C ARG A 387 7.51 -8.76 -28.03
N LEU A 388 7.99 -8.28 -26.88
CA LEU A 388 9.36 -8.44 -26.42
C LEU A 388 9.40 -9.31 -25.16
N HIS A 389 10.43 -10.13 -24.98
CA HIS A 389 10.77 -10.75 -23.71
C HIS A 389 11.81 -9.87 -23.01
N PRO A 390 11.61 -9.42 -21.77
CA PRO A 390 12.68 -8.74 -21.05
C PRO A 390 13.84 -9.70 -20.81
N GLU A 391 15.06 -9.21 -20.94
CA GLU A 391 16.18 -9.90 -20.32
C GLU A 391 16.24 -9.50 -18.85
N SER A 392 16.44 -10.47 -17.97
CA SER A 392 16.74 -10.25 -16.56
C SER A 392 18.05 -9.45 -16.48
N GLU A 393 18.04 -8.30 -15.80
CA GLU A 393 19.29 -7.58 -15.47
C GLU A 393 20.12 -8.33 -14.42
#